data_AF-A0A918UFX6-F1
#
_entry.id   AF-A0A918UFX6-F1
#
_cell.length_a   1.000
_cell.length_b   1.000
_cell.length_c   1.000
_cell.angle_alpha   90.00
_cell.angle_beta   90.00
_cell.angle_gamma   90.00
#
_symmetry.space_group_name_H-M   'P 1'
#
loop_
_entity.id
_entity.type
_entity.pdbx_description
1 polymer ?
#
loop_
_entity_poly.entity_id
_entity_poly.type
_entity_poly.pdbx_seq_one_letter_code
_entity_poly.pdbx_strand_id
1 'polypeptide(L)'
;MNGAGEGSDSGRVRGGHIPGSGGRPSFFQSGTSPSAIPVLLSVPHAGRDYPRAVLRAMRNPRATLLKLEDRYVDLVAQGMARSTGAGLIAAMAPRAMIDLNRSTEDVDWEMFSRAGRPPLAGHVPSHRARSGLGLIPRRLPGIGEVWRHRHEMTELDARVDGIHAPYHAAVGAALEDLRGRWGAALLLDVHSMPPLSPRAGQGAPAIVIGDRFGATCHGEVIAATFAHFAQCGLEAAHNRPYAGGYVLERHARPQRRIYALQIEIDRSRYLDGELSEPGRGFEGIVSALSGLVRKLACCVAELGQSGVRTDGEGPAWPLAAE
;
A
#
# COMPACT_ATOMS: atom_id res chain seq x y z
N MET A 1 34.68 -26.77 4.41
CA MET A 1 34.15 -25.83 5.42
C MET A 1 34.01 -24.46 4.78
N ASN A 2 32.74 -24.12 4.52
CA ASN A 2 32.09 -22.81 4.37
C ASN A 2 32.92 -21.59 3.93
N GLY A 3 32.70 -21.21 2.67
CA GLY A 3 32.74 -19.83 2.21
C GLY A 3 31.49 -19.56 1.38
N ALA A 4 30.34 -19.38 2.03
CA ALA A 4 29.13 -18.91 1.35
C ALA A 4 29.26 -17.39 1.17
N GLY A 5 29.68 -16.98 -0.02
CA GLY A 5 29.75 -15.59 -0.44
C GLY A 5 28.36 -14.97 -0.51
N GLU A 6 28.28 -13.74 -0.04
CA GLU A 6 27.12 -12.85 0.00
C GLU A 6 26.46 -12.75 -1.39
N GLY A 7 25.18 -13.12 -1.47
CA GLY A 7 24.37 -12.86 -2.66
C GLY A 7 24.16 -11.36 -2.83
N SER A 8 24.62 -10.82 -3.96
CA SER A 8 24.58 -9.39 -4.25
C SER A 8 23.15 -8.81 -4.24
N ASP A 9 22.93 -7.75 -3.45
CA ASP A 9 21.74 -6.88 -3.39
C ASP A 9 21.55 -6.03 -4.68
N SER A 10 22.04 -6.51 -5.83
CA SER A 10 22.36 -5.72 -7.03
C SER A 10 21.17 -5.18 -7.83
N GLY A 11 19.94 -5.47 -7.42
CA GLY A 11 18.71 -5.03 -8.09
C GLY A 11 17.83 -4.08 -7.27
N ARG A 12 18.26 -3.69 -6.06
CA ARG A 12 17.47 -2.79 -5.19
C ARG A 12 17.95 -1.35 -5.27
N VAL A 13 17.05 -0.47 -5.72
CA VAL A 13 17.24 0.98 -5.60
C VAL A 13 16.65 1.44 -4.28
N ARG A 14 17.38 2.26 -3.54
CA ARG A 14 16.95 2.79 -2.23
C ARG A 14 16.67 4.28 -2.37
N GLY A 15 15.58 4.75 -1.77
CA GLY A 15 15.13 6.13 -1.92
C GLY A 15 14.69 6.78 -0.62
N GLY A 16 14.65 8.11 -0.64
CA GLY A 16 14.36 8.94 0.52
C GLY A 16 15.32 8.71 1.69
N HIS A 17 14.95 9.20 2.88
CA HIS A 17 15.70 8.98 4.11
C HIS A 17 14.76 9.01 5.32
N ILE A 18 15.02 8.18 6.32
CA ILE A 18 14.28 8.17 7.58
C ILE A 18 14.93 9.19 8.53
N PRO A 19 14.26 10.29 8.93
CA PRO A 19 14.83 11.25 9.87
C PRO A 19 15.24 10.59 11.20
N GLY A 20 16.44 10.92 11.69
CA GLY A 20 16.98 10.38 12.94
C GLY A 20 17.50 8.94 12.88
N SER A 21 17.60 8.33 11.69
CA SER A 21 18.06 6.94 11.51
C SER A 21 19.54 6.78 11.11
N GLY A 22 20.29 7.89 10.96
CA GLY A 22 21.66 7.85 10.44
C GLY A 22 21.75 7.61 8.93
N GLY A 23 20.78 8.12 8.16
CA GLY A 23 20.78 8.02 6.70
C GLY A 23 20.18 6.73 6.14
N ARG A 24 19.43 5.95 6.93
CA ARG A 24 18.70 4.79 6.38
C ARG A 24 17.67 5.27 5.36
N PRO A 25 17.52 4.59 4.23
CA PRO A 25 16.50 4.92 3.23
C PRO A 25 15.10 4.72 3.79
N SER A 26 14.13 5.48 3.27
CA SER A 26 12.73 5.37 3.70
C SER A 26 11.93 4.33 2.94
N PHE A 27 12.41 3.90 1.78
CA PHE A 27 11.86 2.79 1.00
C PHE A 27 12.92 2.14 0.11
N PHE A 28 12.59 0.96 -0.41
CA PHE A 28 13.34 0.35 -1.51
C PHE A 28 12.41 0.07 -2.69
N GLN A 29 13.01 0.01 -3.87
CA GLN A 29 12.41 -0.42 -5.12
C GLN A 29 13.20 -1.60 -5.68
N SER A 30 12.50 -2.60 -6.22
CA SER A 30 13.10 -3.74 -6.91
C SER A 30 12.27 -4.11 -8.14
N GLY A 31 12.92 -4.70 -9.14
CA GLY A 31 12.27 -5.13 -10.37
C GLY A 31 13.24 -5.11 -11.53
N THR A 32 12.76 -5.46 -12.72
CA THR A 32 13.54 -5.34 -13.95
C THR A 32 13.35 -3.97 -14.58
N SER A 33 14.39 -3.45 -15.23
CA SER A 33 14.30 -2.27 -16.09
C SER A 33 14.72 -2.67 -17.52
N PRO A 34 13.80 -2.62 -18.49
CA PRO A 34 12.39 -2.20 -18.35
C PRO A 34 11.52 -3.31 -17.73
N SER A 35 10.43 -2.95 -17.01
CA SER A 35 9.57 -3.89 -16.26
C SER A 35 8.83 -4.92 -17.13
N ALA A 36 8.92 -6.20 -16.76
CA ALA A 36 8.41 -7.34 -17.53
C ALA A 36 6.88 -7.41 -17.68
N ILE A 37 6.12 -6.76 -16.81
CA ILE A 37 4.65 -6.74 -16.82
C ILE A 37 4.10 -5.35 -16.43
N PRO A 38 2.86 -4.98 -16.80
CA PRO A 38 2.26 -3.68 -16.50
C PRO A 38 1.75 -3.53 -15.05
N VAL A 39 2.39 -4.19 -14.08
CA VAL A 39 1.95 -4.22 -12.68
C VAL A 39 3.05 -3.71 -11.75
N LEU A 40 2.71 -2.75 -10.90
CA LEU A 40 3.52 -2.25 -9.80
C LEU A 40 2.91 -2.67 -8.47
N LEU A 41 3.69 -3.30 -7.60
CA LEU A 41 3.35 -3.57 -6.22
C LEU A 41 3.79 -2.39 -5.34
N SER A 42 2.90 -1.88 -4.50
CA SER A 42 3.17 -0.87 -3.47
C SER A 42 2.91 -1.47 -2.09
N VAL A 43 3.82 -1.25 -1.14
CA VAL A 43 3.67 -1.70 0.25
C VAL A 43 3.98 -0.56 1.21
N PRO A 44 3.00 0.29 1.54
CA PRO A 44 3.24 1.51 2.32
C PRO A 44 3.40 1.26 3.83
N HIS A 45 2.98 0.11 4.37
CA HIS A 45 2.84 -0.13 5.82
C HIS A 45 3.74 -1.24 6.39
N ALA A 46 4.74 -1.70 5.65
CA ALA A 46 5.66 -2.75 6.13
C ALA A 46 6.90 -2.24 6.88
N GLY A 47 7.06 -0.92 6.97
CA GLY A 47 8.25 -0.30 7.53
C GLY A 47 8.48 -0.63 9.00
N ARG A 48 9.70 -1.06 9.31
CA ARG A 48 10.13 -1.50 10.65
C ARG A 48 11.41 -0.84 11.14
N ASP A 49 11.95 0.12 10.39
CA ASP A 49 13.14 0.87 10.78
C ASP A 49 12.77 2.03 11.70
N TYR A 50 12.52 1.71 12.98
CA TYR A 50 12.20 2.72 14.00
C TYR A 50 13.46 3.38 14.56
N PRO A 51 13.65 4.70 14.39
CA PRO A 51 14.71 5.43 15.08
C PRO A 51 14.58 5.33 16.61
N ARG A 52 15.69 5.26 17.33
CA ARG A 52 15.68 5.19 18.81
C ARG A 52 14.97 6.39 19.45
N ALA A 53 15.02 7.57 18.83
CA ALA A 53 14.30 8.75 19.29
C ALA A 53 12.77 8.55 19.22
N VAL A 54 12.27 7.98 18.12
CA VAL A 54 10.84 7.68 17.91
C VAL A 54 10.34 6.68 18.96
N LEU A 55 11.10 5.59 19.21
CA LEU A 55 10.73 4.60 20.23
C LEU A 55 10.67 5.20 21.64
N ARG A 56 11.60 6.10 21.99
CA ARG A 56 11.61 6.79 23.29
C ARG A 56 10.43 7.77 23.44
N ALA A 57 9.99 8.38 22.35
CA ALA A 57 8.85 9.28 22.34
C ALA A 57 7.50 8.55 22.49
N MET A 58 7.44 7.23 22.27
CA MET A 58 6.22 6.45 22.40
C MET A 58 5.89 6.08 23.86
N ARG A 59 4.61 6.06 24.20
CA ARG A 59 4.11 5.59 25.51
C ARG A 59 4.23 4.07 25.62
N ASN A 60 3.76 3.35 24.61
CA ASN A 60 3.67 1.88 24.57
C ASN A 60 4.30 1.32 23.29
N PRO A 61 5.64 1.36 23.12
CA PRO A 61 6.28 1.04 21.85
C PRO A 61 5.92 -0.37 21.37
N ARG A 62 6.25 -1.43 22.12
CA ARG A 62 6.03 -2.84 21.68
C ARG A 62 4.61 -3.10 21.15
N ALA A 63 3.58 -2.68 21.89
CA ALA A 63 2.19 -2.87 21.49
C ALA A 63 1.80 -1.99 20.29
N THR A 64 2.35 -0.78 20.19
CA THR A 64 2.07 0.16 19.09
C THR A 64 2.63 -0.35 17.77
N LEU A 65 3.87 -0.86 17.79
CA LEU A 65 4.56 -1.39 16.59
C LEU A 65 3.70 -2.47 15.93
N LEU A 66 3.31 -3.50 16.69
CA LEU A 66 2.54 -4.63 16.19
C LEU A 66 1.16 -4.22 15.61
N LYS A 67 0.53 -3.17 16.17
CA LYS A 67 -0.77 -2.71 15.68
C LYS A 67 -0.69 -1.85 14.42
N LEU A 68 0.40 -1.11 14.23
CA LEU A 68 0.56 -0.20 13.09
C LEU A 68 1.19 -0.86 11.87
N GLU A 69 1.97 -1.91 12.07
CA GLU A 69 2.62 -2.65 10.99
C GLU A 69 1.62 -3.55 10.27
N ASP A 70 1.67 -3.53 8.94
CA ASP A 70 1.14 -4.59 8.09
C ASP A 70 2.20 -5.69 8.02
N ARG A 71 2.32 -6.38 9.15
CA ARG A 71 3.52 -7.15 9.51
C ARG A 71 3.84 -8.23 8.46
N TYR A 72 5.04 -8.20 7.89
CA TYR A 72 5.53 -9.13 6.86
C TYR A 72 4.78 -9.13 5.51
N VAL A 73 3.88 -8.18 5.27
CA VAL A 73 3.24 -8.07 3.95
C VAL A 73 4.26 -7.70 2.85
N ASP A 74 5.38 -7.05 3.21
CA ASP A 74 6.51 -6.84 2.31
C ASP A 74 7.17 -8.15 1.87
N LEU A 75 7.23 -9.17 2.73
CA LEU A 75 7.77 -10.48 2.33
C LEU A 75 6.83 -11.18 1.36
N VAL A 76 5.51 -11.06 1.57
CA VAL A 76 4.50 -11.56 0.63
C VAL A 76 4.67 -10.90 -0.73
N ALA A 77 4.74 -9.57 -0.76
CA ALA A 77 4.93 -8.79 -1.98
C ALA A 77 6.27 -9.08 -2.67
N GLN A 78 7.35 -9.32 -1.92
CA GLN A 78 8.63 -9.78 -2.47
C GLN A 78 8.52 -11.16 -3.11
N GLY A 79 7.77 -12.08 -2.52
CA GLY A 79 7.47 -13.38 -3.11
C GLY A 79 6.70 -13.24 -4.43
N MET A 80 5.69 -12.37 -4.46
CA MET A 80 4.94 -12.03 -5.67
C MET A 80 5.84 -11.46 -6.76
N ALA A 81 6.66 -10.45 -6.42
CA ALA A 81 7.58 -9.81 -7.36
C ALA A 81 8.57 -10.82 -7.96
N ARG A 82 9.21 -11.67 -7.15
CA ARG A 82 10.12 -12.72 -7.64
C ARG A 82 9.43 -13.72 -8.57
N SER A 83 8.18 -14.07 -8.27
CA SER A 83 7.43 -15.09 -9.01
C SER A 83 6.84 -14.59 -10.33
N THR A 84 6.69 -13.28 -10.49
CA THR A 84 5.95 -12.67 -11.60
C THR A 84 6.74 -11.65 -12.41
N GLY A 85 7.83 -11.12 -11.86
CA GLY A 85 8.59 -10.03 -12.46
C GLY A 85 7.95 -8.65 -12.25
N ALA A 86 6.92 -8.53 -11.42
CA ALA A 86 6.33 -7.23 -11.05
C ALA A 86 7.38 -6.31 -10.42
N GLY A 87 7.30 -5.01 -10.74
CA GLY A 87 8.00 -4.00 -9.95
C GLY A 87 7.45 -3.97 -8.52
N LEU A 88 8.29 -3.67 -7.54
CA LEU A 88 7.92 -3.55 -6.13
C LEU A 88 8.54 -2.29 -5.54
N ILE A 89 7.72 -1.50 -4.85
CA ILE A 89 8.15 -0.42 -3.97
C ILE A 89 7.59 -0.71 -2.57
N ALA A 90 8.46 -0.74 -1.57
CA ALA A 90 8.06 -1.04 -0.19
C ALA A 90 8.70 -0.09 0.81
N ALA A 91 7.88 0.42 1.73
CA ALA A 91 8.30 1.31 2.78
C ALA A 91 9.19 0.58 3.80
N MET A 92 10.28 1.24 4.17
CA MET A 92 11.16 0.88 5.29
C MET A 92 10.87 1.75 6.51
N ALA A 93 10.46 3.00 6.25
CA ALA A 93 10.00 3.93 7.27
C ALA A 93 8.69 3.45 7.90
N PRO A 94 8.59 3.44 9.23
CA PRO A 94 7.40 2.93 9.90
C PRO A 94 6.21 3.89 9.78
N ARG A 95 5.02 3.31 9.59
CA ARG A 95 3.73 4.04 9.56
C ARG A 95 3.51 4.94 10.77
N ALA A 96 4.08 4.59 11.92
CA ALA A 96 4.01 5.43 13.12
C ALA A 96 4.66 6.80 12.92
N MET A 97 5.74 6.91 12.15
CA MET A 97 6.34 8.20 11.85
C MET A 97 5.45 9.00 10.91
N ILE A 98 5.01 8.39 9.81
CA ILE A 98 4.13 8.98 8.82
C ILE A 98 3.40 7.88 8.03
N ASP A 99 2.09 8.02 7.87
CA ASP A 99 1.25 7.08 7.13
C ASP A 99 1.26 7.44 5.63
N LEU A 100 1.98 6.63 4.84
CA LEU A 100 2.06 6.76 3.39
C LEU A 100 0.72 6.52 2.66
N ASN A 101 -0.30 6.03 3.36
CA ASN A 101 -1.67 5.88 2.86
C ASN A 101 -2.61 6.99 3.42
N ARG A 102 -2.04 8.18 3.70
CA ARG A 102 -2.74 9.41 4.07
C ARG A 102 -2.21 10.64 3.31
N SER A 103 -3.10 11.61 3.09
CA SER A 103 -2.73 12.92 2.55
C SER A 103 -1.84 13.68 3.53
N THR A 104 -0.90 14.47 3.02
CA THR A 104 -0.11 15.42 3.81
C THR A 104 -0.96 16.49 4.49
N GLU A 105 -2.21 16.65 4.07
CA GLU A 105 -3.19 17.55 4.66
C GLU A 105 -4.04 16.89 5.77
N ASP A 106 -4.03 15.56 5.89
CA ASP A 106 -4.85 14.82 6.86
C ASP A 106 -4.20 14.77 8.26
N VAL A 107 -3.83 15.95 8.76
CA VAL A 107 -3.07 16.14 9.99
C VAL A 107 -4.01 16.46 11.15
N ASP A 108 -3.87 15.72 12.25
CA ASP A 108 -4.44 16.13 13.53
C ASP A 108 -3.53 17.19 14.18
N TRP A 109 -3.85 18.46 13.93
CA TRP A 109 -3.05 19.57 14.43
C TRP A 109 -2.98 19.63 15.96
N GLU A 110 -3.89 18.99 16.71
CA GLU A 110 -3.80 18.94 18.17
C GLU A 110 -2.53 18.20 18.65
N MET A 111 -1.96 17.34 17.81
CA MET A 111 -0.70 16.63 18.07
C MET A 111 0.53 17.53 18.10
N PHE A 112 0.45 18.74 17.58
CA PHE A 112 1.60 19.62 17.40
C PHE A 112 1.66 20.73 18.45
N SER A 113 2.83 21.31 18.65
CA SER A 113 2.98 22.59 19.37
C SER A 113 2.12 23.69 18.69
N ARG A 114 1.66 24.69 19.45
CA ARG A 114 0.84 25.79 18.89
C ARG A 114 1.67 26.74 18.03
N ALA A 115 2.96 26.88 18.33
CA ALA A 115 3.89 27.67 17.55
C ALA A 115 4.06 27.06 16.15
N GLY A 116 3.96 27.89 15.11
CA GLY A 116 4.21 27.48 13.73
C GLY A 116 3.09 26.69 13.04
N ARG A 117 1.93 26.49 13.69
CA ARG A 117 0.77 25.91 13.00
C ARG A 117 0.33 26.84 11.87
N PRO A 118 0.05 26.32 10.66
CA PRO A 118 -0.59 27.14 9.63
C PRO A 118 -1.92 27.69 10.20
N PRO A 119 -2.26 28.96 9.96
CA PRO A 119 -3.49 29.55 10.44
C PRO A 119 -4.66 28.78 9.84
N LEU A 120 -5.28 27.89 10.65
CA LEU A 120 -6.31 26.91 10.28
C LEU A 120 -6.45 26.81 8.75
N ALA A 121 -5.46 26.18 8.10
CA ALA A 121 -5.59 25.90 6.68
C ALA A 121 -6.94 25.19 6.53
N GLY A 122 -7.84 25.70 5.68
CA GLY A 122 -9.28 25.37 5.65
C GLY A 122 -9.64 23.89 5.42
N HIS A 123 -8.69 22.98 5.55
CA HIS A 123 -8.84 21.54 5.49
C HIS A 123 -9.22 21.00 6.87
N VAL A 124 -10.46 20.54 6.96
CA VAL A 124 -10.95 19.80 8.13
C VAL A 124 -10.34 18.40 8.10
N PRO A 125 -9.61 17.96 9.13
CA PRO A 125 -9.03 16.61 9.18
C PRO A 125 -10.13 15.55 8.98
N SER A 126 -9.81 14.46 8.31
CA SER A 126 -10.75 13.37 8.06
C SER A 126 -11.31 12.79 9.36
N HIS A 127 -12.45 12.09 9.29
CA HIS A 127 -12.97 11.38 10.46
C HIS A 127 -11.93 10.42 11.07
N ARG A 128 -11.12 9.76 10.22
CA ARG A 128 -10.05 8.88 10.70
C ARG A 128 -8.96 9.67 11.43
N ALA A 129 -8.53 10.82 10.91
CA ALA A 129 -7.59 11.69 11.59
C ALA A 129 -8.11 12.17 12.95
N ARG A 130 -9.36 12.64 13.01
CA ARG A 130 -10.01 13.02 14.28
C ARG A 130 -10.11 11.86 15.28
N SER A 131 -10.27 10.62 14.79
CA SER A 131 -10.23 9.42 15.63
C SER A 131 -8.82 8.94 16.00
N GLY A 132 -7.77 9.62 15.53
CA GLY A 132 -6.37 9.37 15.88
C GLY A 132 -5.56 8.58 14.85
N LEU A 133 -6.06 8.36 13.63
CA LEU A 133 -5.41 7.60 12.55
C LEU A 133 -5.20 8.45 11.28
N GLY A 134 -4.74 9.69 11.48
CA GLY A 134 -4.37 10.64 10.42
C GLY A 134 -2.96 10.39 9.90
N LEU A 135 -2.37 11.39 9.25
CA LEU A 135 -1.03 11.34 8.66
C LEU A 135 0.04 10.86 9.65
N ILE A 136 -0.05 11.28 10.91
CA ILE A 136 0.73 10.70 12.01
C ILE A 136 -0.27 10.06 12.97
N PRO A 137 -0.20 8.74 13.22
CA PRO A 137 -1.09 8.09 14.17
C PRO A 137 -0.96 8.71 15.57
N ARG A 138 -2.06 9.23 16.12
CA ARG A 138 -2.14 9.80 17.47
C ARG A 138 -2.54 8.77 18.50
N ARG A 139 -3.59 8.00 18.20
CA ARG A 139 -4.27 7.13 19.14
C ARG A 139 -4.67 5.82 18.47
N LEU A 140 -4.51 4.72 19.20
CA LEU A 140 -4.86 3.38 18.73
C LEU A 140 -5.94 2.74 19.62
N PRO A 141 -6.92 2.02 19.03
CA PRO A 141 -7.89 1.24 19.80
C PRO A 141 -7.19 0.26 20.77
N GLY A 142 -7.61 0.23 22.03
CA GLY A 142 -7.05 -0.63 23.07
C GLY A 142 -5.63 -0.28 23.55
N ILE A 143 -4.98 0.75 23.01
CA ILE A 143 -3.67 1.24 23.48
C ILE A 143 -3.78 2.67 24.03
N GLY A 144 -4.60 3.52 23.40
CA GLY A 144 -4.68 4.94 23.75
C GLY A 144 -3.64 5.77 22.99
N GLU A 145 -3.20 6.88 23.60
CA GLU A 145 -2.24 7.82 23.00
C GLU A 145 -0.91 7.10 22.69
N VAL A 146 -0.40 7.33 21.48
CA VAL A 146 0.87 6.78 21.03
C VAL A 146 2.04 7.57 21.61
N TRP A 147 1.94 8.89 21.68
CA TRP A 147 3.05 9.80 21.97
C TRP A 147 3.04 10.35 23.39
N ARG A 148 4.23 10.48 23.99
CA ARG A 148 4.42 11.10 25.32
C ARG A 148 4.25 12.61 25.27
N HIS A 149 4.66 13.23 24.17
CA HIS A 149 4.70 14.67 23.97
C HIS A 149 4.11 15.03 22.60
N ARG A 150 3.84 16.32 22.40
CA ARG A 150 3.46 16.87 21.10
C ARG A 150 4.66 16.84 20.15
N HIS A 151 4.39 16.76 18.85
CA HIS A 151 5.41 16.86 17.80
C HIS A 151 5.68 18.33 17.46
N GLU A 152 6.87 18.59 16.94
CA GLU A 152 7.24 19.89 16.36
C GLU A 152 6.99 19.91 14.85
N MET A 153 6.73 21.10 14.30
CA MET A 153 6.48 21.26 12.86
C MET A 153 7.67 20.80 12.01
N THR A 154 8.89 21.07 12.46
CA THR A 154 10.11 20.60 11.78
C THR A 154 10.20 19.08 11.69
N GLU A 155 9.58 18.34 12.62
CA GLU A 155 9.52 16.88 12.53
C GLU A 155 8.54 16.42 11.44
N LEU A 156 7.42 17.13 11.25
CA LEU A 156 6.48 16.85 10.18
C LEU A 156 7.14 17.12 8.83
N ASP A 157 7.75 18.28 8.65
CA ASP A 157 8.41 18.67 7.40
C ASP A 157 9.49 17.65 7.02
N ALA A 158 10.36 17.30 7.96
CA ALA A 158 11.39 16.28 7.73
C ALA A 158 10.83 14.90 7.35
N ARG A 159 9.67 14.50 7.91
CA ARG A 159 9.01 13.23 7.56
C ARG A 159 8.35 13.32 6.19
N VAL A 160 7.74 14.45 5.84
CA VAL A 160 7.16 14.66 4.51
C VAL A 160 8.26 14.60 3.45
N ASP A 161 9.34 15.35 3.63
CA ASP A 161 10.43 15.48 2.66
C ASP A 161 11.30 14.21 2.56
N GLY A 162 11.54 13.53 3.69
CA GLY A 162 12.38 12.33 3.73
C GLY A 162 11.65 11.03 3.39
N ILE A 163 10.34 10.95 3.67
CA ILE A 163 9.60 9.69 3.60
C ILE A 163 8.44 9.78 2.62
N HIS A 164 7.50 10.71 2.84
CA HIS A 164 6.23 10.75 2.09
C HIS A 164 6.39 11.15 0.64
N ALA A 165 6.92 12.35 0.39
CA ALA A 165 7.13 12.88 -0.94
C ALA A 165 7.98 11.95 -1.83
N PRO A 166 9.15 11.44 -1.40
CA PRO A 166 9.98 10.60 -2.26
C PRO A 166 9.35 9.22 -2.52
N TYR A 167 8.61 8.63 -1.57
CA TYR A 167 7.88 7.38 -1.81
C TYR A 167 6.83 7.58 -2.92
N HIS A 168 6.00 8.61 -2.81
CA HIS A 168 4.96 8.85 -3.81
C HIS A 168 5.54 9.32 -5.15
N ALA A 169 6.66 10.04 -5.17
CA ALA A 169 7.35 10.36 -6.41
C ALA A 169 7.83 9.09 -7.13
N ALA A 170 8.42 8.13 -6.41
CA ALA A 170 8.86 6.86 -6.98
C ALA A 170 7.70 6.02 -7.53
N VAL A 171 6.59 5.93 -6.79
CA VAL A 171 5.37 5.24 -7.26
C VAL A 171 4.82 5.89 -8.52
N GLY A 172 4.72 7.23 -8.55
CA GLY A 172 4.22 7.96 -9.71
C GLY A 172 5.09 7.76 -10.96
N ALA A 173 6.41 7.87 -10.81
CA ALA A 173 7.37 7.65 -11.90
C ALA A 173 7.26 6.22 -12.45
N ALA A 174 7.26 5.21 -11.57
CA ALA A 174 7.16 3.81 -12.00
C ALA A 174 5.85 3.51 -12.74
N LEU A 175 4.72 4.10 -12.34
CA LEU A 175 3.44 3.92 -13.04
C LEU A 175 3.43 4.59 -14.41
N GLU A 176 4.02 5.77 -14.55
CA GLU A 176 4.15 6.43 -15.85
C GLU A 176 5.08 5.66 -16.79
N ASP A 177 6.19 5.11 -16.29
CA ASP A 177 7.09 4.25 -17.06
C ASP A 177 6.38 2.98 -17.55
N LEU A 178 5.62 2.33 -16.67
CA LEU A 178 4.80 1.17 -17.02
C LEU A 178 3.77 1.50 -18.10
N ARG A 179 3.02 2.61 -17.92
CA ARG A 179 2.03 3.08 -18.90
C ARG A 179 2.69 3.41 -20.23
N GLY A 180 3.84 4.08 -20.21
CA GLY A 180 4.59 4.44 -21.42
C GLY A 180 5.00 3.20 -22.23
N ARG A 181 5.39 2.12 -21.54
CA ARG A 181 5.76 0.86 -22.18
C ARG A 181 4.57 0.02 -22.65
N TRP A 182 3.56 -0.13 -21.80
CA TRP A 182 2.50 -1.12 -21.99
C TRP A 182 1.18 -0.51 -22.48
N GLY A 183 1.09 0.81 -22.61
CA GLY A 183 -0.15 1.53 -22.93
C GLY A 183 -1.11 1.66 -21.74
N ALA A 184 -0.89 0.91 -20.66
CA ALA A 184 -1.63 0.95 -19.41
C ALA A 184 -0.73 0.49 -18.24
N ALA A 185 -1.12 0.81 -17.02
CA ALA A 185 -0.45 0.35 -15.80
C ALA A 185 -1.47 0.01 -14.71
N LEU A 186 -1.12 -0.95 -13.85
CA LEU A 186 -1.87 -1.29 -12.66
C LEU A 186 -1.00 -1.14 -11.41
N LEU A 187 -1.46 -0.31 -10.48
CA LEU A 187 -0.97 -0.26 -9.11
C LEU A 187 -1.72 -1.28 -8.26
N LEU A 188 -0.99 -2.20 -7.64
CA LEU A 188 -1.48 -3.11 -6.62
C LEU A 188 -0.98 -2.64 -5.26
N ASP A 189 -1.82 -1.97 -4.48
CA ASP A 189 -1.48 -1.47 -3.14
C ASP A 189 -1.76 -2.57 -2.10
N VAL A 190 -0.71 -3.19 -1.60
CA VAL A 190 -0.77 -4.42 -0.81
C VAL A 190 -0.68 -4.10 0.69
N HIS A 191 -1.68 -4.56 1.41
CA HIS A 191 -1.88 -4.35 2.84
C HIS A 191 -2.25 -5.64 3.56
N SER A 192 -2.22 -5.59 4.89
CA SER A 192 -2.80 -6.65 5.71
C SER A 192 -3.58 -6.12 6.90
N MET A 193 -4.69 -6.79 7.19
CA MET A 193 -5.65 -6.41 8.22
C MET A 193 -5.71 -7.45 9.33
N PRO A 194 -6.06 -7.07 10.57
CA PRO A 194 -6.48 -8.02 11.58
C PRO A 194 -7.65 -8.89 11.07
N PRO A 195 -7.83 -10.12 11.59
CA PRO A 195 -8.96 -10.96 11.24
C PRO A 195 -10.29 -10.23 11.45
N LEU A 196 -11.16 -10.26 10.45
CA LEU A 196 -12.49 -9.67 10.54
C LEU A 196 -13.46 -10.63 11.22
N SER A 197 -14.43 -10.08 11.95
CA SER A 197 -15.52 -10.89 12.48
C SER A 197 -16.42 -11.38 11.33
N PRO A 198 -16.88 -12.64 11.37
CA PRO A 198 -17.90 -13.13 10.44
C PRO A 198 -19.15 -12.26 10.49
N ARG A 199 -19.84 -12.12 9.36
CA ARG A 199 -21.18 -11.53 9.31
C ARG A 199 -22.23 -12.64 9.43
N ALA A 200 -23.44 -12.29 9.87
CA ALA A 200 -24.52 -13.27 9.97
C ALA A 200 -24.72 -13.98 8.61
N GLY A 201 -24.53 -15.30 8.59
CA GLY A 201 -24.69 -16.14 7.40
C GLY A 201 -23.52 -16.14 6.40
N GLN A 202 -22.39 -15.49 6.69
CA GLN A 202 -21.21 -15.46 5.81
C GLN A 202 -19.91 -15.68 6.61
N GLY A 203 -18.90 -16.24 5.95
CA GLY A 203 -17.56 -16.35 6.53
C GLY A 203 -16.92 -14.98 6.73
N ALA A 204 -15.83 -14.95 7.50
CA ALA A 204 -14.96 -13.78 7.52
C ALA A 204 -14.12 -13.79 6.23
N PRO A 205 -14.13 -12.71 5.43
CA PRO A 205 -13.39 -12.68 4.18
C PRO A 205 -11.89 -12.76 4.47
N ALA A 206 -11.20 -13.64 3.74
CA ALA A 206 -9.75 -13.77 3.79
C ALA A 206 -9.05 -12.59 3.10
N ILE A 207 -9.74 -11.96 2.13
CA ILE A 207 -9.24 -10.85 1.32
C ILE A 207 -10.30 -9.75 1.26
N VAL A 208 -9.89 -8.48 1.28
CA VAL A 208 -10.77 -7.35 0.90
C VAL A 208 -10.12 -6.60 -0.25
N ILE A 209 -10.91 -6.37 -1.31
CA ILE A 209 -10.51 -5.63 -2.49
C ILE A 209 -11.15 -4.26 -2.46
N GLY A 210 -10.31 -3.22 -2.51
CA GLY A 210 -10.74 -1.83 -2.58
C GLY A 210 -10.40 -1.21 -3.93
N ASP A 211 -11.37 -0.64 -4.62
CA ASP A 211 -11.18 0.10 -5.88
C ASP A 211 -11.86 1.48 -5.85
N ARG A 212 -12.19 1.92 -4.64
CA ARG A 212 -12.96 3.13 -4.33
C ARG A 212 -14.30 3.15 -5.05
N PHE A 213 -15.04 2.04 -4.96
CA PHE A 213 -16.36 1.86 -5.58
C PHE A 213 -16.32 2.08 -7.11
N GLY A 214 -15.29 1.52 -7.75
CA GLY A 214 -15.06 1.61 -9.19
C GLY A 214 -14.35 2.88 -9.66
N ALA A 215 -14.03 3.83 -8.77
CA ALA A 215 -13.39 5.09 -9.17
C ALA A 215 -11.92 4.95 -9.59
N THR A 216 -11.24 3.86 -9.23
CA THR A 216 -9.79 3.72 -9.43
C THR A 216 -9.36 2.57 -10.35
N CYS A 217 -10.26 1.66 -10.72
CA CYS A 217 -9.91 0.47 -11.49
C CYS A 217 -10.94 0.15 -12.58
N HIS A 218 -10.49 -0.49 -13.66
CA HIS A 218 -11.37 -0.96 -14.72
C HIS A 218 -12.20 -2.16 -14.24
N GLY A 219 -13.49 -2.23 -14.62
CA GLY A 219 -14.41 -3.27 -14.16
C GLY A 219 -13.95 -4.70 -14.48
N GLU A 220 -13.31 -4.90 -15.65
CA GLU A 220 -12.77 -6.21 -16.03
C GLU A 220 -11.62 -6.68 -15.13
N VAL A 221 -10.77 -5.76 -14.67
CA VAL A 221 -9.68 -6.06 -13.73
C VAL A 221 -10.25 -6.53 -12.39
N ILE A 222 -11.33 -5.89 -11.94
CA ILE A 222 -12.03 -6.23 -10.69
C ILE A 222 -12.75 -7.58 -10.83
N ALA A 223 -13.47 -7.81 -11.93
CA ALA A 223 -14.12 -9.08 -12.20
C ALA A 223 -13.10 -10.24 -12.27
N ALA A 224 -11.97 -10.04 -12.95
CA ALA A 224 -10.89 -11.02 -13.02
C ALA A 224 -10.29 -11.32 -11.63
N THR A 225 -10.21 -10.31 -10.77
CA THR A 225 -9.74 -10.45 -9.37
C THR A 225 -10.65 -11.36 -8.56
N PHE A 226 -11.97 -11.11 -8.56
CA PHE A 226 -12.92 -11.94 -7.83
C PHE A 226 -13.02 -13.36 -8.39
N ALA A 227 -13.00 -13.52 -9.71
CA ALA A 227 -12.97 -14.84 -10.35
C ALA A 227 -11.73 -15.64 -9.93
N HIS A 228 -10.57 -14.98 -9.80
CA HIS A 228 -9.33 -15.62 -9.34
C HIS A 228 -9.43 -16.08 -7.89
N PHE A 229 -9.90 -15.24 -6.98
CA PHE A 229 -10.02 -15.64 -5.57
C PHE A 229 -11.05 -16.75 -5.36
N ALA A 230 -12.16 -16.74 -6.11
CA ALA A 230 -13.12 -17.84 -6.11
C ALA A 230 -12.47 -19.16 -6.56
N GLN A 231 -11.63 -19.13 -7.59
CA GLN A 231 -10.87 -20.31 -8.06
C GLN A 231 -9.85 -20.81 -7.02
N CYS A 232 -9.27 -19.91 -6.22
CA CYS A 232 -8.39 -20.28 -5.11
C CYS A 232 -9.13 -20.72 -3.85
N GLY A 233 -10.47 -20.69 -3.83
CA GLY A 233 -11.27 -20.95 -2.62
C GLY A 233 -11.07 -19.91 -1.51
N LEU A 234 -10.67 -18.68 -1.86
CA LEU A 234 -10.49 -17.58 -0.92
C LEU A 234 -11.69 -16.65 -0.98
N GLU A 235 -12.39 -16.51 0.15
CA GLU A 235 -13.49 -15.56 0.28
C GLU A 235 -12.97 -14.12 0.23
N ALA A 236 -13.44 -13.35 -0.75
CA ALA A 236 -13.05 -11.97 -0.96
C ALA A 236 -14.25 -11.03 -0.85
N ALA A 237 -14.12 -9.95 -0.08
CA ALA A 237 -15.12 -8.89 0.00
C ALA A 237 -14.74 -7.68 -0.88
N HIS A 238 -15.73 -6.92 -1.33
CA HIS A 238 -15.54 -5.71 -2.14
C HIS A 238 -15.83 -4.44 -1.34
N ASN A 239 -14.86 -3.54 -1.33
CA ASN A 239 -14.91 -2.18 -0.76
C ASN A 239 -15.31 -2.05 0.71
N ARG A 240 -15.50 -3.16 1.45
CA ARG A 240 -15.94 -3.15 2.84
C ARG A 240 -15.15 -4.15 3.67
N PRO A 241 -14.59 -3.74 4.82
CA PRO A 241 -14.62 -2.39 5.40
C PRO A 241 -13.57 -1.43 4.78
N TYR A 242 -12.80 -1.90 3.80
CA TYR A 242 -11.72 -1.14 3.17
C TYR A 242 -12.02 -0.91 1.68
N ALA A 243 -12.30 0.33 1.31
CA ALA A 243 -12.59 0.72 -0.08
C ALA A 243 -11.33 1.15 -0.86
N GLY A 244 -10.18 1.25 -0.22
CA GLY A 244 -8.99 1.85 -0.81
C GLY A 244 -8.64 3.21 -0.19
N GLY A 245 -7.35 3.44 0.07
CA GLY A 245 -6.85 4.63 0.73
C GLY A 245 -6.38 5.76 -0.20
N TYR A 246 -5.51 6.59 0.35
CA TYR A 246 -4.87 7.73 -0.32
C TYR A 246 -3.93 7.33 -1.46
N VAL A 247 -3.24 6.19 -1.36
CA VAL A 247 -2.34 5.70 -2.42
C VAL A 247 -3.12 5.54 -3.74
N LEU A 248 -4.30 4.90 -3.66
CA LEU A 248 -5.22 4.75 -4.80
C LEU A 248 -5.73 6.10 -5.30
N GLU A 249 -6.21 6.96 -4.40
CA GLU A 249 -6.72 8.29 -4.73
C GLU A 249 -5.67 9.16 -5.45
N ARG A 250 -4.45 9.15 -4.94
CA ARG A 250 -3.35 9.96 -5.46
C ARG A 250 -2.90 9.49 -6.83
N HIS A 251 -2.78 8.17 -7.04
CA HIS A 251 -2.06 7.62 -8.20
C HIS A 251 -2.94 7.04 -9.30
N ALA A 252 -4.18 6.63 -9.00
CA ALA A 252 -5.09 6.14 -10.03
C ALA A 252 -5.49 7.28 -10.98
N ARG A 253 -5.34 7.05 -12.28
CA ARG A 253 -5.84 7.92 -13.34
C ARG A 253 -6.48 7.04 -14.43
N PRO A 254 -7.67 6.46 -14.20
CA PRO A 254 -8.28 5.53 -15.16
C PRO A 254 -8.46 6.15 -16.56
N GLN A 255 -8.72 7.45 -16.66
CA GLN A 255 -8.81 8.19 -17.93
C GLN A 255 -7.49 8.21 -18.70
N ARG A 256 -6.35 8.05 -18.00
CA ARG A 256 -5.01 7.90 -18.56
C ARG A 256 -4.53 6.45 -18.50
N ARG A 257 -5.43 5.48 -18.31
CA ARG A 257 -5.12 4.03 -18.23
C ARG A 257 -4.11 3.66 -17.14
N ILE A 258 -4.09 4.41 -16.05
CA ILE A 258 -3.40 4.03 -14.81
C ILE A 258 -4.48 3.60 -13.83
N TYR A 259 -4.60 2.30 -13.64
CA TYR A 259 -5.56 1.68 -12.73
C TYR A 259 -4.91 1.41 -11.39
N ALA A 260 -5.70 1.35 -10.32
CA ALA A 260 -5.20 0.97 -9.01
C ALA A 260 -6.25 0.14 -8.26
N LEU A 261 -5.79 -0.84 -7.50
CA LEU A 261 -6.63 -1.57 -6.55
C LEU A 261 -5.84 -1.87 -5.27
N GLN A 262 -6.54 -1.87 -4.14
CA GLN A 262 -6.00 -2.19 -2.83
C GLN A 262 -6.35 -3.63 -2.47
N ILE A 263 -5.39 -4.39 -1.95
CA ILE A 263 -5.62 -5.72 -1.38
C ILE A 263 -5.32 -5.66 0.11
N GLU A 264 -6.31 -6.01 0.92
CA GLU A 264 -6.15 -6.24 2.36
C GLU A 264 -6.18 -7.75 2.62
N ILE A 265 -5.09 -8.29 3.14
CA ILE A 265 -4.96 -9.72 3.47
C ILE A 265 -5.26 -9.93 4.95
N ASP A 266 -6.16 -10.84 5.29
CA ASP A 266 -6.33 -11.27 6.68
C ASP A 266 -5.01 -11.88 7.20
N ARG A 267 -4.44 -11.27 8.23
CA ARG A 267 -3.16 -11.67 8.83
C ARG A 267 -3.12 -13.12 9.27
N SER A 268 -4.25 -13.71 9.70
CA SER A 268 -4.31 -15.13 10.09
C SER A 268 -4.05 -16.10 8.93
N ARG A 269 -4.07 -15.61 7.69
CA ARG A 269 -3.83 -16.42 6.49
C ARG A 269 -2.37 -16.63 6.18
N TYR A 270 -1.48 -15.78 6.69
CA TYR A 270 -0.04 -15.88 6.40
C TYR A 270 0.87 -15.72 7.63
N LEU A 271 0.34 -15.29 8.77
CA LEU A 271 1.06 -15.24 10.05
C LEU A 271 0.72 -16.44 10.94
N ASP A 272 1.50 -16.62 11.99
CA ASP A 272 1.28 -17.57 13.08
C ASP A 272 0.04 -17.22 13.92
N GLY A 273 -0.27 -18.05 14.93
CA GLY A 273 -1.43 -17.84 15.80
C GLY A 273 -1.38 -16.56 16.64
N GLU A 274 -0.18 -16.03 16.86
CA GLU A 274 0.06 -14.77 17.58
C GLU A 274 0.06 -13.56 16.63
N LEU A 275 -0.12 -13.78 15.33
CA LEU A 275 -0.05 -12.79 14.26
C LEU A 275 1.28 -12.02 14.27
N SER A 276 2.35 -12.71 14.66
CA SER A 276 3.63 -12.09 14.98
C SER A 276 4.72 -12.47 13.99
N GLU A 277 4.77 -13.72 13.52
CA GLU A 277 5.77 -14.23 12.57
C GLU A 277 5.10 -14.97 11.40
N PRO A 278 5.79 -15.17 10.26
CA PRO A 278 5.24 -15.93 9.14
C PRO A 278 4.80 -17.34 9.57
N GLY A 279 3.58 -17.71 9.21
CA GLY A 279 2.96 -18.99 9.54
C GLY A 279 2.91 -19.94 8.35
N ARG A 280 2.32 -21.13 8.58
CA ARG A 280 2.19 -22.20 7.56
C ARG A 280 1.46 -21.79 6.28
N GLY A 281 0.61 -20.76 6.33
CA GLY A 281 -0.17 -20.28 5.19
C GLY A 281 0.58 -19.30 4.29
N PHE A 282 1.78 -18.87 4.69
CA PHE A 282 2.56 -17.84 3.99
C PHE A 282 2.78 -18.15 2.51
N GLU A 283 3.34 -19.32 2.19
CA GLU A 283 3.61 -19.73 0.80
C GLU A 283 2.32 -19.87 -0.02
N GLY A 284 1.22 -20.31 0.61
CA GLY A 284 -0.09 -20.41 -0.04
C GLY A 284 -0.62 -19.04 -0.48
N ILE A 285 -0.51 -18.04 0.39
CA ILE A 285 -0.90 -16.65 0.07
C ILE A 285 0.00 -16.04 -0.99
N VAL A 286 1.32 -16.25 -0.93
CA VAL A 286 2.25 -15.81 -1.98
C VAL A 286 1.87 -16.43 -3.32
N SER A 287 1.59 -17.73 -3.37
CA SER A 287 1.20 -18.43 -4.59
C SER A 287 -0.12 -17.89 -5.16
N ALA A 288 -1.15 -17.75 -4.32
CA ALA A 288 -2.46 -17.24 -4.72
C ALA A 288 -2.37 -15.81 -5.30
N LEU A 289 -1.67 -14.91 -4.62
CA LEU A 289 -1.50 -13.53 -5.07
C LEU A 289 -0.56 -13.41 -6.28
N SER A 290 0.42 -14.29 -6.42
CA SER A 290 1.25 -14.37 -7.64
C SER A 290 0.42 -14.79 -8.85
N GLY A 291 -0.49 -15.75 -8.68
CA GLY A 291 -1.46 -16.13 -9.70
C GLY A 291 -2.35 -14.96 -10.13
N LEU A 292 -2.83 -14.19 -9.16
CA LEU A 292 -3.61 -12.97 -9.41
C LEU A 292 -2.80 -11.98 -10.25
N VAL A 293 -1.57 -11.65 -9.82
CA VAL A 293 -0.72 -10.68 -10.53
C VAL A 293 -0.51 -11.08 -11.99
N ARG A 294 -0.27 -12.36 -12.29
CA ARG A 294 -0.13 -12.82 -13.68
C ARG A 294 -1.42 -12.60 -14.48
N LYS A 295 -2.57 -12.93 -13.90
CA LYS A 295 -3.87 -12.78 -14.55
C LYS A 295 -4.19 -11.30 -14.83
N LEU A 296 -3.94 -10.43 -13.86
CA LEU A 296 -4.16 -8.99 -14.02
C LEU A 296 -3.15 -8.36 -14.97
N ALA A 297 -1.92 -8.85 -15.00
CA ALA A 297 -0.92 -8.40 -15.97
C ALA A 297 -1.39 -8.62 -17.42
N CYS A 298 -1.98 -9.79 -17.72
CA CYS A 298 -2.55 -10.05 -19.04
C CYS A 298 -3.71 -9.09 -19.35
N CYS A 299 -4.68 -8.97 -18.44
CA CYS A 299 -5.84 -8.08 -18.62
C CYS A 299 -5.42 -6.61 -18.86
N VAL A 300 -4.46 -6.11 -18.08
CA VAL A 300 -3.98 -4.72 -18.21
C VAL A 300 -3.19 -4.52 -19.50
N ALA A 301 -2.41 -5.51 -19.93
CA ALA A 301 -1.70 -5.45 -21.21
C ALA A 301 -2.68 -5.38 -22.40
N GLU A 302 -3.78 -6.12 -22.35
CA GLU A 302 -4.85 -6.07 -23.36
C GLU A 302 -5.52 -4.69 -23.38
N LEU A 303 -5.90 -4.14 -22.23
CA LEU A 303 -6.46 -2.78 -22.11
C LEU A 303 -5.53 -1.71 -22.67
N GLY A 304 -4.21 -1.89 -22.51
CA GLY A 304 -3.20 -1.00 -23.10
C GLY A 304 -3.21 -1.02 -24.63
N GLN A 305 -3.45 -2.18 -25.24
CA GLN A 305 -3.44 -2.40 -26.69
C GLN A 305 -4.77 -2.04 -27.36
N SER A 306 -5.90 -2.10 -26.65
CA SER A 306 -7.25 -1.86 -27.19
C SER A 306 -7.50 -0.44 -27.74
N GLY A 307 -6.55 0.49 -27.60
CA GLY A 307 -6.58 1.82 -28.23
C GLY A 307 -5.65 2.02 -29.43
N VAL A 308 -4.87 1.01 -29.83
CA VAL A 308 -3.95 1.07 -30.97
C VAL A 308 -4.57 0.45 -32.23
N ARG A 309 -5.81 -0.07 -32.14
CA ARG A 309 -6.58 -0.45 -33.33
C ARG A 309 -6.98 0.84 -34.05
N THR A 310 -6.32 1.06 -35.18
CA THR A 310 -6.56 2.11 -36.17
C THR A 310 -8.04 2.36 -36.40
N ASP A 311 -8.38 3.65 -36.48
CA ASP A 311 -9.67 4.23 -36.86
C ASP A 311 -10.50 3.31 -37.79
N GLY A 312 -11.64 2.85 -37.28
CA GLY A 312 -12.56 1.98 -37.99
C GLY A 312 -13.82 1.68 -37.18
N GLU A 313 -14.71 2.67 -37.13
CA GLU A 313 -16.16 2.61 -36.86
C GLU A 313 -16.72 1.65 -35.76
N GLY A 314 -17.15 2.26 -34.64
CA GLY A 314 -18.39 1.90 -33.90
C GLY A 314 -18.24 1.28 -32.50
N PRO A 315 -19.31 1.26 -31.67
CA PRO A 315 -20.30 2.31 -31.39
C PRO A 315 -20.16 2.89 -29.97
N ALA A 316 -20.68 4.11 -29.78
CA ALA A 316 -20.74 4.82 -28.51
C ALA A 316 -21.48 4.03 -27.42
N TRP A 317 -20.86 3.88 -26.24
CA TRP A 317 -21.50 3.29 -25.07
C TRP A 317 -22.46 4.30 -24.41
N PRO A 318 -23.65 3.89 -23.93
CA PRO A 318 -24.64 4.82 -23.42
C PRO A 318 -24.18 5.47 -22.11
N LEU A 319 -24.34 6.79 -22.02
CA LEU A 319 -24.39 7.52 -20.77
C LEU A 319 -25.54 6.94 -19.93
N ALA A 320 -25.23 6.36 -18.77
CA ALA A 320 -26.24 6.00 -17.80
C ALA A 320 -26.89 7.30 -17.28
N ALA A 321 -28.19 7.41 -17.48
CA ALA A 321 -29.03 8.47 -16.94
C ALA A 321 -29.36 8.22 -15.46
N GLU A 322 -29.35 9.33 -14.71
CA GLU A 322 -29.98 9.66 -13.40
C GLU A 322 -29.91 8.66 -12.23
#